data_AF-A0A973FYN0-F1
#
_entry.id   AF-A0A973FYN0-F1
#
_cell.length_a   1.000
_cell.length_b   1.000
_cell.length_c   1.000
_cell.angle_alpha   90.00
_cell.angle_beta   90.00
_cell.angle_gamma   90.00
#
_symmetry.space_group_name_H-M   'P 1'
#
loop_
_entity.id
_entity.type
_entity.pdbx_description
1 polymer ?
#
loop_
_entity_poly.entity_id
_entity_poly.type
_entity_poly.pdbx_seq_one_letter_code
_entity_poly.pdbx_strand_id
1 'polypeptide(L)'
;MQKESISILGCGWLGLPLARALVSEGYRVMGSTTGERKLELLRDAGTEPFIIRLEPEAVGDDITDFLQSDILVIDIPPERREDIQEYHIAQFSSLIDALGQSTVRSVLLVSSTSVYPACGREVIEEDSVDPESLAGEALLLVEEMMMSETGFQTTIVRFGGLVGYDRNPAAYLGTLKEITGPDQPMNLIHRDDCVKIIMEIIRLGQWGEIFNACAPVHPLRGEYYRKAADKLGVPLPPFTKAAAPAPWKIVNSEKLQRALHYEFIHPDPLEEAGPAAGA
;
A
#
# COMPACT_ATOMS: atom_id res chain seq x y z
N MET A 1 19.19 -12.17 -21.60
CA MET A 1 17.72 -12.14 -21.67
C MET A 1 17.27 -10.76 -21.24
N GLN A 2 16.31 -10.16 -21.95
CA GLN A 2 15.68 -8.92 -21.50
C GLN A 2 14.88 -9.22 -20.22
N LYS A 3 14.98 -8.37 -19.19
CA LYS A 3 14.10 -8.47 -18.01
C LYS A 3 12.65 -8.24 -18.45
N GLU A 4 11.70 -8.75 -17.66
CA GLU A 4 10.27 -8.51 -17.82
C GLU A 4 9.97 -7.00 -17.88
N SER A 5 8.86 -6.66 -18.51
CA SER A 5 8.32 -5.30 -18.59
C SER A 5 7.21 -5.13 -17.56
N ILE A 6 7.16 -3.95 -16.94
CA ILE A 6 6.29 -3.70 -15.78
C ILE A 6 5.48 -2.44 -16.02
N SER A 7 4.17 -2.53 -15.85
CA SER A 7 3.28 -1.39 -15.77
C SER A 7 2.95 -1.09 -14.31
N ILE A 8 3.00 0.18 -13.90
CA ILE A 8 2.67 0.63 -12.55
C ILE A 8 1.50 1.60 -12.64
N LEU A 9 0.32 1.11 -12.27
CA LEU A 9 -0.89 1.89 -12.24
C LEU A 9 -0.94 2.65 -10.91
N GLY A 10 -0.58 3.95 -10.94
CA GLY A 10 -0.50 4.80 -9.75
C GLY A 10 0.93 5.11 -9.31
N CYS A 11 1.68 5.91 -10.07
CA CYS A 11 3.00 6.39 -9.65
C CYS A 11 2.92 7.58 -8.67
N GLY A 12 2.28 7.33 -7.53
CA GLY A 12 2.12 8.26 -6.42
C GLY A 12 3.29 8.23 -5.43
N TRP A 13 2.95 8.34 -4.14
CA TRP A 13 3.93 8.38 -3.06
C TRP A 13 4.76 7.09 -2.93
N LEU A 14 4.16 5.92 -3.23
CA LEU A 14 4.83 4.61 -3.24
C LEU A 14 5.24 4.20 -4.66
N GLY A 15 4.34 4.29 -5.64
CA GLY A 15 4.59 3.86 -7.01
C GLY A 15 5.76 4.57 -7.72
N LEU A 16 6.02 5.86 -7.45
CA LEU A 16 7.14 6.57 -8.08
C LEU A 16 8.53 6.09 -7.56
N PRO A 17 8.77 6.00 -6.24
CA PRO A 17 9.97 5.34 -5.72
C PRO A 17 10.14 3.90 -6.21
N LEU A 18 9.05 3.13 -6.27
CA LEU A 18 9.07 1.78 -6.83
C LEU A 18 9.51 1.78 -8.30
N ALA A 19 8.94 2.66 -9.12
CA ALA A 19 9.30 2.81 -10.52
C ALA A 19 10.81 3.07 -10.70
N ARG A 20 11.37 4.00 -9.92
CA ARG A 20 12.81 4.31 -9.95
C ARG A 20 13.65 3.09 -9.59
N ALA A 21 13.25 2.35 -8.57
CA ALA A 21 13.97 1.16 -8.12
C ALA A 21 13.95 0.05 -9.20
N LEU A 22 12.79 -0.21 -9.83
CA LEU A 22 12.65 -1.16 -10.92
C LEU A 22 13.46 -0.75 -12.17
N VAL A 23 13.43 0.52 -12.54
CA VAL A 23 14.27 1.04 -13.64
C VAL A 23 15.75 0.87 -13.33
N SER A 24 16.17 1.14 -12.09
CA SER A 24 17.58 0.98 -11.67
C SER A 24 18.06 -0.48 -11.73
N GLU A 25 17.13 -1.42 -11.57
CA GLU A 25 17.36 -2.85 -11.76
C GLU A 25 17.31 -3.27 -13.24
N GLY A 26 17.03 -2.37 -14.17
CA GLY A 26 17.02 -2.63 -15.61
C GLY A 26 15.72 -3.21 -16.17
N TYR A 27 14.60 -3.10 -15.43
CA TYR A 27 13.27 -3.39 -15.97
C TYR A 27 12.82 -2.27 -16.92
N ARG A 28 12.07 -2.60 -17.98
CA ARG A 28 11.33 -1.60 -18.75
C ARG A 28 10.06 -1.27 -17.97
N VAL A 29 9.87 -0.01 -17.59
CA VAL A 29 8.74 0.41 -16.74
C VAL A 29 7.86 1.41 -17.46
N MET A 30 6.56 1.10 -17.53
CA MET A 30 5.50 2.04 -17.86
C MET A 30 4.87 2.53 -16.55
N GLY A 31 4.74 3.84 -16.37
CA GLY A 31 4.22 4.43 -15.14
C GLY A 31 3.02 5.33 -15.42
N SER A 32 1.92 5.14 -14.68
CA SER A 32 0.74 5.99 -14.84
C SER A 32 0.61 7.09 -13.78
N THR A 33 -0.04 8.18 -14.17
CA THR A 33 -0.48 9.27 -13.29
C THR A 33 -1.87 9.74 -13.70
N THR A 34 -2.55 10.53 -12.86
CA THR A 34 -3.88 11.07 -13.18
C THR A 34 -3.85 12.40 -13.93
N GLY A 35 -2.67 13.03 -14.09
CA GLY A 35 -2.56 14.31 -14.79
C GLY A 35 -1.15 14.67 -15.25
N GLU A 36 -1.11 15.61 -16.20
CA GLU A 36 0.08 16.00 -16.98
C GLU A 36 1.26 16.49 -16.14
N ARG A 37 1.00 17.13 -14.99
CA ARG A 37 2.04 17.76 -14.15
C ARG A 37 3.12 16.79 -13.67
N LYS A 38 2.83 15.48 -13.64
CA LYS A 38 3.76 14.44 -13.18
C LYS A 38 4.42 13.68 -14.33
N LEU A 39 4.11 13.97 -15.60
CA LEU A 39 4.69 13.25 -16.73
C LEU A 39 6.21 13.44 -16.82
N GLU A 40 6.70 14.66 -16.63
CA GLU A 40 8.14 14.93 -16.59
C GLU A 40 8.82 14.17 -15.45
N LEU A 41 8.20 14.16 -14.27
CA LEU A 41 8.72 13.42 -13.10
C LEU A 41 8.85 11.91 -13.37
N LEU A 42 7.94 11.34 -14.16
CA LEU A 42 7.98 9.95 -14.60
C LEU A 42 9.07 9.70 -15.64
N ARG A 43 9.22 10.58 -16.63
CA ARG A 43 10.33 10.50 -17.60
C ARG A 43 11.69 10.59 -16.91
N ASP A 44 11.83 11.49 -15.94
CA ASP A 44 13.02 11.64 -15.11
C ASP A 44 13.25 10.46 -14.16
N ALA A 45 12.24 9.62 -13.93
CA ALA A 45 12.37 8.33 -13.28
C ALA A 45 12.80 7.20 -14.23
N GLY A 46 12.92 7.50 -15.53
CA GLY A 46 13.26 6.53 -16.58
C GLY A 46 12.08 5.65 -16.98
N THR A 47 10.84 6.05 -16.65
CA THR A 47 9.64 5.33 -17.08
C THR A 47 9.09 5.89 -18.38
N GLU A 48 8.33 5.07 -19.09
CA GLU A 48 7.42 5.51 -20.14
C GLU A 48 6.10 5.99 -19.49
N PRO A 49 5.77 7.28 -19.58
CA PRO A 49 4.68 7.84 -18.79
C PRO A 49 3.31 7.72 -19.49
N PHE A 50 2.27 7.42 -18.72
CA PHE A 50 0.88 7.38 -19.18
C PHE A 50 -0.03 8.22 -18.27
N ILE A 51 -1.08 8.81 -18.82
CA ILE A 51 -2.20 9.39 -18.08
C ILE A 51 -3.32 8.37 -18.04
N ILE A 52 -3.57 7.77 -16.88
CA ILE A 52 -4.67 6.82 -16.69
C ILE A 52 -5.42 7.18 -15.42
N ARG A 53 -6.74 7.30 -15.54
CA ARG A 53 -7.68 7.46 -14.43
C ARG A 53 -8.72 6.35 -14.52
N LEU A 54 -9.16 5.83 -13.39
CA LEU A 54 -10.27 4.88 -13.33
C LEU A 54 -11.51 5.64 -12.84
N GLU A 55 -12.44 6.01 -13.73
CA GLU A 55 -13.58 6.86 -13.44
C GLU A 55 -14.94 6.37 -13.99
N PRO A 56 -15.54 5.28 -13.47
CA PRO A 56 -14.84 4.11 -12.96
C PRO A 56 -14.09 3.36 -14.08
N GLU A 57 -14.50 3.54 -15.33
CA GLU A 57 -13.81 3.01 -16.51
C GLU A 57 -12.46 3.70 -16.73
N ALA A 58 -11.55 3.05 -17.45
CA ALA A 58 -10.27 3.65 -17.80
C ALA A 58 -10.43 4.88 -18.72
N VAL A 59 -9.91 6.02 -18.30
CA VAL A 59 -9.92 7.29 -19.03
C VAL A 59 -8.50 7.84 -19.14
N GLY A 60 -8.16 8.40 -20.31
CA GLY A 60 -6.88 9.03 -20.58
C GLY A 60 -6.22 8.44 -21.82
N ASP A 61 -4.95 8.08 -21.69
CA ASP A 61 -4.21 7.34 -22.71
C ASP A 61 -4.76 5.91 -22.86
N ASP A 62 -4.42 5.26 -23.97
CA ASP A 62 -4.89 3.91 -24.27
C ASP A 62 -4.39 2.90 -23.22
N ILE A 63 -5.33 2.31 -22.48
CA ILE A 63 -5.02 1.32 -21.45
C ILE A 63 -4.44 0.03 -22.06
N THR A 64 -4.78 -0.30 -23.30
CA THR A 64 -4.24 -1.48 -23.98
C THR A 64 -2.76 -1.33 -24.27
N ASP A 65 -2.31 -0.12 -24.63
CA ASP A 65 -0.89 0.20 -24.82
C ASP A 65 -0.14 0.17 -23.48
N PHE A 66 -0.75 0.73 -22.43
CA PHE A 66 -0.19 0.70 -21.08
C PHE A 66 -0.04 -0.73 -20.55
N LEU A 67 -0.97 -1.63 -20.85
CA LEU A 67 -0.93 -3.03 -20.42
C LEU A 67 -0.13 -3.94 -21.36
N GLN A 68 0.65 -3.40 -22.31
CA GLN A 68 1.67 -4.18 -23.04
C GLN A 68 2.90 -4.43 -22.16
N SER A 69 2.70 -5.20 -21.09
CA SER A 69 3.68 -5.54 -20.06
C SER A 69 3.51 -6.97 -19.58
N ASP A 70 4.56 -7.57 -19.02
CA ASP A 70 4.49 -8.89 -18.40
C ASP A 70 3.83 -8.83 -17.02
N ILE A 71 4.10 -7.76 -16.26
CA ILE A 71 3.64 -7.56 -14.88
C ILE A 71 2.88 -6.23 -14.76
N LEU A 72 1.76 -6.23 -14.03
CA LEU A 72 1.07 -5.02 -13.59
C LEU A 72 1.18 -4.86 -12.07
N VAL A 73 1.63 -3.70 -11.60
CA VAL A 73 1.51 -3.27 -10.19
C VAL A 73 0.38 -2.26 -10.09
N ILE A 74 -0.58 -2.50 -9.21
CA ILE A 74 -1.71 -1.61 -8.95
C ILE A 74 -1.50 -0.94 -7.59
N ASP A 75 -1.23 0.37 -7.60
CA ASP A 75 -1.03 1.24 -6.41
C ASP A 75 -2.09 2.36 -6.40
N ILE A 76 -3.37 1.95 -6.46
CA ILE A 76 -4.53 2.86 -6.39
C ILE A 76 -5.39 2.47 -5.18
N PRO A 77 -5.52 3.35 -4.16
CA PRO A 77 -6.38 3.09 -3.02
C PRO A 77 -7.86 3.41 -3.33
N PRO A 78 -8.80 2.86 -2.55
CA PRO A 78 -10.19 3.30 -2.60
C PRO A 78 -10.33 4.79 -2.26
N GLU A 79 -11.19 5.48 -3.00
CA GLU A 79 -11.50 6.90 -2.78
C GLU A 79 -12.37 7.13 -1.54
N ARG A 80 -12.35 8.36 -1.02
CA ARG A 80 -13.25 8.77 0.06
C ARG A 80 -14.60 9.17 -0.51
N ARG A 81 -15.54 8.23 -0.50
CA ARG A 81 -16.93 8.40 -0.98
C ARG A 81 -17.87 7.44 -0.27
N GLU A 82 -19.16 7.73 -0.28
CA GLU A 82 -20.18 6.92 0.40
C GLU A 82 -20.47 5.60 -0.34
N ASP A 83 -20.48 5.63 -1.67
CA ASP A 83 -20.68 4.48 -2.58
C ASP A 83 -19.34 3.84 -3.02
N ILE A 84 -18.37 3.78 -2.10
CA ILE A 84 -17.01 3.33 -2.44
C ILE A 84 -16.97 1.85 -2.84
N GLN A 85 -17.86 1.02 -2.31
CA GLN A 85 -17.90 -0.40 -2.67
C GLN A 85 -18.26 -0.56 -4.14
N GLU A 86 -19.39 0.00 -4.56
CA GLU A 86 -19.86 -0.08 -5.93
C GLU A 86 -18.88 0.57 -6.90
N TYR A 87 -18.33 1.72 -6.52
CA TYR A 87 -17.39 2.44 -7.39
C TYR A 87 -16.07 1.69 -7.58
N HIS A 88 -15.48 1.19 -6.50
CA HIS A 88 -14.19 0.49 -6.58
C HIS A 88 -14.34 -0.86 -7.29
N ILE A 89 -15.45 -1.56 -7.08
CA ILE A 89 -15.80 -2.77 -7.85
C ILE A 89 -15.89 -2.41 -9.34
N ALA A 90 -16.61 -1.34 -9.71
CA ALA A 90 -16.72 -0.93 -11.11
C ALA A 90 -15.36 -0.57 -11.74
N GLN A 91 -14.46 0.09 -10.98
CA GLN A 91 -13.09 0.38 -11.41
C GLN A 91 -12.32 -0.91 -11.75
N PHE A 92 -12.38 -1.90 -10.85
CA PHE A 92 -11.65 -3.15 -11.04
C PHE A 92 -12.31 -4.08 -12.06
N SER A 93 -13.63 -4.06 -12.22
CA SER A 93 -14.30 -4.74 -13.33
C SER A 93 -13.81 -4.22 -14.68
N SER A 94 -13.74 -2.89 -14.86
CA SER A 94 -13.21 -2.30 -16.09
C SER A 94 -11.74 -2.65 -16.33
N LEU A 95 -10.92 -2.68 -15.25
CA LEU A 95 -9.52 -3.06 -15.35
C LEU A 95 -9.34 -4.55 -15.70
N ILE A 96 -10.14 -5.44 -15.13
CA ILE A 96 -10.15 -6.88 -15.44
C ILE A 96 -10.51 -7.11 -16.91
N ASP A 97 -11.53 -6.40 -17.43
CA ASP A 97 -11.91 -6.48 -18.84
C ASP A 97 -10.74 -6.07 -19.77
N ALA A 98 -10.01 -5.02 -19.41
CA ALA A 98 -8.81 -4.60 -20.15
C ALA A 98 -7.67 -5.61 -20.02
N LEU A 99 -7.46 -6.17 -18.83
CA LEU A 99 -6.44 -7.21 -18.58
C LEU A 99 -6.69 -8.47 -19.40
N GLY A 100 -7.96 -8.86 -19.59
CA GLY A 100 -8.35 -10.01 -20.42
C GLY A 100 -7.92 -9.89 -21.89
N GLN A 101 -7.58 -8.69 -22.35
CA GLN A 101 -7.08 -8.41 -23.71
C GLN A 101 -5.58 -8.09 -23.75
N SER A 102 -4.91 -8.14 -22.60
CA SER A 102 -3.52 -7.73 -22.44
C SER A 102 -2.52 -8.89 -22.48
N THR A 103 -1.22 -8.57 -22.43
CA THR A 103 -0.14 -9.56 -22.31
C THR A 103 0.27 -9.83 -20.86
N VAL A 104 -0.33 -9.13 -19.89
CA VAL A 104 -0.03 -9.26 -18.46
C VAL A 104 -0.30 -10.68 -17.99
N ARG A 105 0.69 -11.26 -17.31
CA ARG A 105 0.59 -12.61 -16.71
C ARG A 105 0.57 -12.59 -15.19
N SER A 106 1.10 -11.53 -14.60
CA SER A 106 1.19 -11.38 -13.16
C SER A 106 0.73 -9.99 -12.71
N VAL A 107 -0.11 -9.96 -11.68
CA VAL A 107 -0.60 -8.72 -11.09
C VAL A 107 -0.18 -8.66 -9.63
N LEU A 108 0.41 -7.55 -9.21
CA LEU A 108 0.62 -7.22 -7.81
C LEU A 108 -0.37 -6.13 -7.40
N LEU A 109 -1.26 -6.45 -6.48
CA LEU A 109 -2.22 -5.51 -5.92
C LEU A 109 -1.73 -4.99 -4.57
N VAL A 110 -1.50 -3.67 -4.49
CA VAL A 110 -1.24 -2.98 -3.23
C VAL A 110 -2.57 -2.80 -2.50
N SER A 111 -2.77 -3.56 -1.43
CA SER A 111 -3.93 -3.47 -0.56
C SER A 111 -3.55 -2.96 0.83
N SER A 112 -4.48 -3.05 1.79
CA SER A 112 -4.35 -2.50 3.13
C SER A 112 -4.85 -3.46 4.19
N THR A 113 -4.21 -3.43 5.35
CA THR A 113 -4.63 -4.16 6.56
C THR A 113 -5.98 -3.70 7.12
N SER A 114 -6.63 -2.68 6.54
CA SER A 114 -8.00 -2.28 6.86
C SER A 114 -9.06 -3.34 6.55
N VAL A 115 -8.70 -4.40 5.79
CA VAL A 115 -9.56 -5.56 5.54
C VAL A 115 -9.80 -6.43 6.79
N TYR A 116 -9.03 -6.21 7.86
CA TYR A 116 -9.20 -6.94 9.12
C TYR A 116 -10.05 -6.17 10.13
N PRO A 117 -10.89 -6.86 10.92
CA PRO A 117 -11.59 -6.25 12.05
C PRO A 117 -10.64 -6.09 13.24
N ALA A 118 -10.95 -5.18 14.16
CA ALA A 118 -10.17 -5.00 15.38
C ALA A 118 -10.61 -6.03 16.45
N CYS A 119 -10.20 -7.28 16.27
CA CYS A 119 -10.70 -8.44 17.03
C CYS A 119 -10.01 -8.71 18.39
N GLY A 120 -9.15 -7.83 18.86
CA GLY A 120 -8.46 -7.94 20.15
C GLY A 120 -7.39 -9.04 20.19
N ARG A 121 -6.85 -9.42 19.03
CA ARG A 121 -5.81 -10.45 18.87
C ARG A 121 -4.89 -10.12 17.69
N GLU A 122 -3.86 -10.94 17.53
CA GLU A 122 -3.09 -11.01 16.30
C GLU A 122 -3.94 -11.60 15.16
N VAL A 123 -3.76 -11.09 13.94
CA VAL A 123 -4.43 -11.54 12.71
C VAL A 123 -3.42 -11.98 11.65
N ILE A 124 -3.78 -13.02 10.90
CA ILE A 124 -3.04 -13.58 9.77
C ILE A 124 -3.83 -13.39 8.45
N GLU A 125 -3.26 -13.79 7.32
CA GLU A 125 -3.84 -13.64 5.98
C GLU A 125 -5.28 -14.16 5.86
N GLU A 126 -5.62 -15.25 6.54
CA GLU A 126 -6.93 -15.90 6.51
C GLU A 126 -8.01 -15.20 7.37
N ASP A 127 -7.66 -14.20 8.17
CA ASP A 127 -8.57 -13.53 9.12
C ASP A 127 -9.33 -12.32 8.54
N SER A 128 -9.30 -12.10 7.23
CA SER A 128 -9.92 -10.94 6.58
C SER A 128 -11.44 -11.11 6.47
N VAL A 129 -12.14 -11.01 7.59
CA VAL A 129 -13.60 -11.14 7.71
C VAL A 129 -14.22 -9.87 8.28
N ASP A 130 -15.35 -9.45 7.75
CA ASP A 130 -16.15 -8.31 8.24
C ASP A 130 -15.33 -7.03 8.53
N PRO A 131 -14.71 -6.38 7.51
CA PRO A 131 -13.98 -5.14 7.70
C PRO A 131 -14.86 -4.04 8.33
N GLU A 132 -14.29 -3.21 9.20
CA GLU A 132 -15.05 -2.20 9.96
C GLU A 132 -15.35 -0.90 9.17
N SER A 133 -14.94 -0.82 7.92
CA SER A 133 -15.08 0.38 7.10
C SER A 133 -15.42 0.05 5.66
N LEU A 134 -16.23 0.91 5.02
CA LEU A 134 -16.62 0.76 3.62
C LEU A 134 -15.41 0.64 2.68
N ALA A 135 -14.30 1.33 2.98
CA ALA A 135 -13.07 1.23 2.20
C ALA A 135 -12.36 -0.13 2.39
N GLY A 136 -12.39 -0.69 3.60
CA GLY A 136 -11.89 -2.05 3.88
C GLY A 136 -12.74 -3.12 3.21
N GLU A 137 -14.07 -2.95 3.22
CA GLU A 137 -15.01 -3.83 2.49
C GLU A 137 -14.77 -3.77 0.98
N ALA A 138 -14.63 -2.57 0.41
CA ALA A 138 -14.33 -2.38 -1.02
C ALA A 138 -13.01 -3.06 -1.42
N LEU A 139 -11.96 -2.92 -0.61
CA LEU A 139 -10.68 -3.59 -0.84
C LEU A 139 -10.81 -5.11 -0.82
N LEU A 140 -11.49 -5.67 0.19
CA LEU A 140 -11.66 -7.12 0.30
C LEU A 140 -12.41 -7.69 -0.91
N LEU A 141 -13.46 -7.02 -1.37
CA LEU A 141 -14.20 -7.41 -2.58
C LEU A 141 -13.30 -7.38 -3.83
N VAL A 142 -12.49 -6.33 -3.98
CA VAL A 142 -11.53 -6.23 -5.10
C VAL A 142 -10.44 -7.29 -5.01
N GLU A 143 -9.93 -7.59 -3.82
CA GLU A 143 -8.98 -8.68 -3.60
C GLU A 143 -9.55 -10.02 -4.07
N GLU A 144 -10.78 -10.33 -3.68
CA GLU A 144 -11.49 -11.55 -4.11
C GLU A 144 -11.68 -11.61 -5.63
N MET A 145 -12.12 -10.50 -6.24
CA MET A 145 -12.26 -10.39 -7.69
C MET A 145 -10.95 -10.71 -8.41
N MET A 146 -9.85 -10.03 -8.03
CA MET A 146 -8.55 -10.19 -8.67
C MET A 146 -7.93 -11.57 -8.44
N MET A 147 -8.17 -12.20 -7.28
CA MET A 147 -7.69 -13.56 -6.99
C MET A 147 -8.50 -14.64 -7.70
N SER A 148 -9.73 -14.35 -8.11
CA SER A 148 -10.60 -15.28 -8.82
C SER A 148 -10.27 -15.40 -10.32
N GLU A 149 -9.50 -14.45 -10.86
CA GLU A 149 -9.12 -14.43 -12.27
C GLU A 149 -8.17 -15.58 -12.62
N THR A 150 -8.39 -16.18 -13.78
CA THR A 150 -7.59 -17.32 -14.28
C THR A 150 -6.67 -16.95 -15.45
N GLY A 151 -6.84 -15.77 -16.04
CA GLY A 151 -6.02 -15.27 -17.14
C GLY A 151 -4.63 -14.77 -16.72
N PHE A 152 -4.48 -14.43 -15.45
CA PHE A 152 -3.25 -13.95 -14.82
C PHE A 152 -3.18 -14.43 -13.36
N GLN A 153 -1.99 -14.44 -12.77
CA GLN A 153 -1.81 -14.72 -11.35
C GLN A 153 -1.77 -13.41 -10.56
N THR A 154 -2.54 -13.32 -9.47
CA THR A 154 -2.55 -12.15 -8.60
C THR A 154 -1.75 -12.41 -7.34
N THR A 155 -0.99 -11.43 -6.88
CA THR A 155 -0.46 -11.37 -5.52
C THR A 155 -0.86 -10.10 -4.84
N ILE A 156 -1.42 -10.24 -3.65
CA ILE A 156 -1.91 -9.13 -2.84
C ILE A 156 -0.91 -8.86 -1.73
N VAL A 157 -0.56 -7.60 -1.56
CA VAL A 157 0.25 -7.15 -0.42
C VAL A 157 -0.58 -6.19 0.42
N ARG A 158 -1.03 -6.65 1.59
CA ARG A 158 -1.79 -5.87 2.57
C ARG A 158 -0.81 -5.09 3.44
N PHE A 159 -0.53 -3.85 3.06
CA PHE A 159 0.37 -3.00 3.84
C PHE A 159 -0.30 -2.46 5.11
N GLY A 160 0.49 -2.33 6.17
CA GLY A 160 0.16 -1.51 7.33
C GLY A 160 0.03 -0.03 6.98
N GLY A 161 -0.14 0.81 8.01
CA GLY A 161 -0.09 2.25 7.84
C GLY A 161 1.25 2.70 7.25
N LEU A 162 1.20 3.19 6.01
CA LEU A 162 2.36 3.63 5.27
C LEU A 162 2.99 4.87 5.92
N VAL A 163 4.27 4.78 6.26
CA VAL A 163 5.05 5.88 6.86
C VAL A 163 6.40 6.08 6.17
N GLY A 164 7.02 7.22 6.41
CA GLY A 164 8.37 7.55 5.94
C GLY A 164 8.42 8.90 5.25
N TYR A 165 9.58 9.56 5.32
CA TYR A 165 9.83 10.83 4.65
C TYR A 165 8.76 11.90 4.99
N ASP A 166 8.01 12.33 3.98
CA ASP A 166 6.93 13.33 4.03
C ASP A 166 5.61 12.78 4.58
N ARG A 167 5.49 11.47 4.78
CA ARG A 167 4.33 10.82 5.37
C ARG A 167 4.66 10.32 6.77
N ASN A 168 4.49 11.20 7.75
CA ASN A 168 4.71 10.88 9.15
C ASN A 168 3.49 11.23 10.01
N PRO A 169 2.89 10.28 10.77
CA PRO A 169 1.81 10.59 11.71
C PRO A 169 2.15 11.74 12.68
N ALA A 170 3.43 11.91 13.03
CA ALA A 170 3.93 13.02 13.83
C ALA A 170 3.60 14.40 13.26
N ALA A 171 3.49 14.54 11.93
CA ALA A 171 3.17 15.82 11.28
C ALA A 171 1.77 16.34 11.66
N TYR A 172 0.88 15.47 12.11
CA TYR A 172 -0.48 15.84 12.53
C TYR A 172 -0.59 16.16 14.02
N LEU A 173 0.46 15.98 14.83
CA LEU A 173 0.40 16.22 16.28
C LEU A 173 -0.12 17.62 16.64
N GLY A 174 0.30 18.65 15.90
CA GLY A 174 -0.12 20.03 16.15
C GLY A 174 -1.59 20.32 15.83
N THR A 175 -2.28 19.43 15.10
CA THR A 175 -3.71 19.58 14.75
C THR A 175 -4.63 18.72 15.63
N LEU A 176 -4.07 17.78 16.39
CA LEU A 176 -4.83 16.89 17.28
C LEU A 176 -5.26 17.63 18.54
N LYS A 177 -6.57 17.61 18.82
CA LYS A 177 -7.11 18.05 20.11
C LYS A 177 -6.85 17.04 21.22
N GLU A 178 -6.87 15.76 20.86
CA GLU A 178 -6.64 14.63 21.74
C GLU A 178 -6.11 13.43 20.94
N ILE A 179 -5.43 12.51 21.63
CA ILE A 179 -5.00 11.23 21.06
C ILE A 179 -5.98 10.15 21.52
N THR A 180 -6.75 9.61 20.56
CA THR A 180 -7.71 8.53 20.78
C THR A 180 -7.03 7.17 20.73
N GLY A 181 -7.48 6.23 21.56
CA GLY A 181 -6.95 4.86 21.60
C GLY A 181 -5.43 4.77 21.83
N PRO A 182 -4.87 5.39 22.89
CA PRO A 182 -3.43 5.40 23.15
C PRO A 182 -2.85 3.99 23.35
N ASP A 183 -3.67 3.03 23.79
CA ASP A 183 -3.29 1.65 24.02
C ASP A 183 -3.48 0.74 22.79
N GLN A 184 -3.85 1.31 21.63
CA GLN A 184 -3.93 0.55 20.39
C GLN A 184 -2.55 0.39 19.76
N PRO A 185 -2.12 -0.83 19.38
CA PRO A 185 -0.93 -1.05 18.57
C PRO A 185 -1.06 -0.37 17.22
N MET A 186 0.03 0.19 16.73
CA MET A 186 0.13 0.78 15.40
C MET A 186 0.80 -0.22 14.45
N ASN A 187 0.01 -0.77 13.52
CA ASN A 187 0.51 -1.58 12.41
C ASN A 187 1.03 -0.64 11.33
N LEU A 188 2.34 -0.40 11.29
CA LEU A 188 2.98 0.55 10.37
C LEU A 188 4.03 -0.14 9.52
N ILE A 189 4.35 0.45 8.36
CA ILE A 189 5.45 0.00 7.52
C ILE A 189 6.09 1.18 6.79
N HIS A 190 7.41 1.19 6.71
CA HIS A 190 8.16 2.25 6.06
C HIS A 190 8.14 2.10 4.53
N ARG A 191 8.16 3.21 3.79
CA ARG A 191 8.15 3.22 2.31
C ARG A 191 9.24 2.36 1.69
N ASP A 192 10.44 2.41 2.25
CA ASP A 192 11.58 1.65 1.72
C ASP A 192 11.33 0.14 1.81
N ASP A 193 10.69 -0.31 2.90
CA ASP A 193 10.28 -1.69 3.04
C ASP A 193 9.21 -2.07 2.04
N CYS A 194 8.21 -1.20 1.80
CA CYS A 194 7.19 -1.44 0.78
C CYS A 194 7.81 -1.62 -0.61
N VAL A 195 8.73 -0.73 -1.00
CA VAL A 195 9.43 -0.83 -2.30
C VAL A 195 10.21 -2.13 -2.40
N LYS A 196 11.03 -2.45 -1.37
CA LYS A 196 11.86 -3.65 -1.38
C LYS A 196 11.03 -4.93 -1.38
N ILE A 197 9.93 -4.99 -0.62
CA ILE A 197 9.00 -6.14 -0.62
C ILE A 197 8.42 -6.38 -2.01
N ILE A 198 7.92 -5.33 -2.68
CA ILE A 198 7.36 -5.45 -4.03
C ILE A 198 8.43 -5.94 -5.01
N MET A 199 9.64 -5.40 -4.92
CA MET A 199 10.77 -5.85 -5.74
C MET A 199 11.12 -7.32 -5.48
N GLU A 200 11.12 -7.78 -4.23
CA GLU A 200 11.42 -9.17 -3.89
C GLU A 200 10.33 -10.13 -4.37
N ILE A 201 9.05 -9.75 -4.30
CA ILE A 201 7.94 -10.54 -4.86
C ILE A 201 8.13 -10.73 -6.37
N ILE A 202 8.43 -9.65 -7.09
CA ILE A 202 8.69 -9.69 -8.53
C ILE A 202 9.93 -10.53 -8.84
N ARG A 203 11.03 -10.30 -8.12
CA ARG A 203 12.32 -10.99 -8.34
C ARG A 203 12.24 -12.49 -8.09
N LEU A 204 11.50 -12.90 -7.06
CA LEU A 204 11.32 -14.30 -6.67
C LEU A 204 10.12 -14.98 -7.34
N GLY A 205 9.33 -14.23 -8.12
CA GLY A 205 8.13 -14.74 -8.78
C GLY A 205 7.10 -15.30 -7.81
N GLN A 206 6.92 -14.66 -6.64
CA GLN A 206 5.93 -15.09 -5.64
C GLN A 206 4.53 -14.64 -6.07
N TRP A 207 3.95 -15.38 -7.02
CA TRP A 207 2.63 -15.12 -7.61
C TRP A 207 1.56 -16.05 -7.04
N GLY A 208 0.30 -15.59 -6.98
CA GLY A 208 -0.82 -16.35 -6.40
C GLY A 208 -0.95 -16.25 -4.88
N GLU A 209 -0.18 -15.37 -4.24
CA GLU A 209 -0.13 -15.26 -2.79
C GLU A 209 -0.87 -14.04 -2.23
N ILE A 210 -1.27 -14.13 -0.97
CA ILE A 210 -1.66 -12.98 -0.15
C ILE A 210 -0.59 -12.84 0.94
N PHE A 211 -0.09 -11.62 1.13
CA PHE A 211 0.89 -11.31 2.15
C PHE A 211 0.47 -10.11 2.99
N ASN A 212 0.62 -10.25 4.31
CA ASN A 212 0.65 -9.11 5.22
C ASN A 212 2.05 -8.49 5.28
N ALA A 213 2.09 -7.16 5.28
CA ALA A 213 3.34 -6.40 5.34
C ALA A 213 3.24 -5.25 6.36
N CYS A 214 3.65 -5.54 7.60
CA CYS A 214 3.86 -4.60 8.69
C CYS A 214 5.26 -4.79 9.28
N ALA A 215 5.84 -3.71 9.81
CA ALA A 215 7.04 -3.81 10.62
C ALA A 215 6.78 -4.76 11.83
N PRO A 216 7.76 -5.57 12.24
CA PRO A 216 7.60 -6.57 13.29
C PRO A 216 7.34 -5.97 14.68
N VAL A 217 7.70 -4.71 14.92
CA VAL A 217 7.35 -4.00 16.15
C VAL A 217 6.09 -3.16 15.91
N HIS A 218 5.11 -3.32 16.80
CA HIS A 218 3.82 -2.63 16.75
C HIS A 218 3.67 -1.72 17.98
N PRO A 219 4.27 -0.51 17.96
CA PRO A 219 4.24 0.35 19.13
C PRO A 219 2.84 0.80 19.48
N LEU A 220 2.60 1.07 20.76
CA LEU A 220 1.33 1.65 21.18
C LEU A 220 1.23 3.08 20.63
N ARG A 221 0.04 3.47 20.19
CA ARG A 221 -0.21 4.81 19.64
C ARG A 221 0.21 5.92 20.58
N GLY A 222 -0.04 5.75 21.89
CA GLY A 222 0.37 6.72 22.91
C GLY A 222 1.88 6.82 23.06
N GLU A 223 2.62 5.72 22.89
CA GLU A 223 4.08 5.72 22.90
C GLU A 223 4.65 6.39 21.65
N TYR A 224 4.08 6.07 20.48
CA TYR A 224 4.46 6.68 19.21
C TYR A 224 4.31 8.21 19.27
N TYR A 225 3.13 8.71 19.64
CA TYR A 225 2.88 10.14 19.69
C TYR A 225 3.66 10.85 20.80
N ARG A 226 3.96 10.19 21.92
CA ARG A 226 4.85 10.73 22.94
C ARG A 226 6.26 10.92 22.39
N LYS A 227 6.84 9.89 21.77
CA LYS A 227 8.18 9.97 21.16
C LYS A 227 8.23 11.02 20.04
N ALA A 228 7.16 11.12 19.24
CA ALA A 228 7.01 12.14 18.20
C ALA A 228 6.92 13.56 18.76
N ALA A 229 6.16 13.78 19.83
CA ALA A 229 6.09 15.08 20.50
C ALA A 229 7.45 15.49 21.08
N ASP A 230 8.15 14.55 21.72
CA ASP A 230 9.49 14.76 22.27
C ASP A 230 10.50 15.12 21.16
N LYS A 231 10.53 14.38 20.04
CA LYS A 231 11.44 14.66 18.90
C LYS A 231 11.14 15.99 18.21
N LEU A 232 9.87 16.38 18.12
CA LEU A 232 9.45 17.65 17.48
C LEU A 232 9.54 18.86 18.42
N GLY A 233 9.72 18.65 19.73
CA GLY A 233 9.70 19.71 20.72
C GLY A 233 8.34 20.40 20.85
N VAL A 234 7.24 19.68 20.58
CA VAL A 234 5.87 20.20 20.65
C VAL A 234 5.11 19.62 21.84
N PRO A 235 4.08 20.31 22.37
CA PRO A 235 3.25 19.76 23.44
C PRO A 235 2.54 18.47 23.00
N LEU A 236 2.57 17.44 23.84
CA LEU A 236 1.78 16.22 23.64
C LEU A 236 0.30 16.52 23.91
N PRO A 237 -0.62 16.29 22.96
CA PRO A 237 -2.05 16.39 23.20
C PRO A 237 -2.51 15.42 24.30
N PRO A 238 -3.57 15.75 25.05
CA PRO A 238 -4.10 14.85 26.06
C PRO A 238 -4.62 13.55 25.43
N PHE A 239 -4.58 12.46 26.20
CA PHE A 239 -5.15 11.19 25.78
C PHE A 239 -6.64 11.13 26.13
N THR A 240 -7.45 10.59 25.22
CA THR A 240 -8.88 10.35 25.50
C THR A 240 -9.01 9.31 26.61
N LYS A 241 -9.80 9.61 27.65
CA LYS A 241 -10.18 8.62 28.67
C LYS A 241 -11.34 7.79 28.15
N ALA A 242 -11.05 6.60 27.63
CA ALA A 242 -12.09 5.65 27.23
C ALA A 242 -12.62 4.87 28.45
N ALA A 243 -13.93 4.59 28.47
CA ALA A 243 -14.56 3.78 29.51
C ALA A 243 -14.21 2.28 29.41
N ALA A 244 -13.79 1.84 28.22
CA ALA A 244 -13.32 0.49 27.93
C ALA A 244 -12.10 0.56 26.99
N PRO A 245 -11.19 -0.44 27.01
CA PRO A 245 -10.12 -0.53 26.02
C PRO A 245 -10.68 -0.51 24.60
N ALA A 246 -10.08 0.28 23.73
CA ALA A 246 -10.50 0.32 22.34
C ALA A 246 -10.15 -1.02 21.65
N PRO A 247 -10.98 -1.51 20.71
CA PRO A 247 -10.68 -2.70 19.93
C PRO A 247 -9.32 -2.56 19.24
N TRP A 248 -8.56 -3.64 19.10
CA TRP A 248 -7.22 -3.60 18.51
C TRP A 248 -6.93 -4.84 17.66
N LYS A 249 -5.86 -4.77 16.86
CA LYS A 249 -5.27 -5.93 16.17
C LYS A 249 -3.78 -5.74 16.00
N ILE A 250 -3.04 -6.85 15.95
CA ILE A 250 -1.64 -6.89 15.50
C ILE A 250 -1.62 -7.69 14.21
N VAL A 251 -1.02 -7.16 13.15
CA VAL A 251 -0.97 -7.83 11.85
C VAL A 251 0.33 -8.60 11.72
N ASN A 252 0.24 -9.92 11.68
CA ASN A 252 1.40 -10.81 11.55
C ASN A 252 1.93 -10.79 10.11
N SER A 253 3.25 -10.63 9.93
CA SER A 253 3.93 -10.61 8.61
C SER A 253 4.91 -11.79 8.42
N GLU A 254 4.82 -12.83 9.25
CA GLU A 254 5.76 -13.97 9.21
C GLU A 254 5.68 -14.75 7.90
N LYS A 255 4.49 -14.87 7.30
CA LYS A 255 4.32 -15.54 6.00
C LYS A 255 5.20 -14.88 4.93
N LEU A 256 5.16 -13.54 4.86
CA LEU A 256 5.98 -12.75 3.96
C LEU A 256 7.48 -12.91 4.25
N GLN A 257 7.88 -12.82 5.53
CA GLN A 257 9.27 -12.96 5.92
C GLN A 257 9.85 -14.32 5.51
N ARG A 258 9.07 -15.39 5.67
CA ARG A 258 9.48 -16.75 5.30
C ARG A 258 9.55 -16.92 3.78
N ALA A 259 8.53 -16.45 3.04
CA ALA A 259 8.46 -16.62 1.59
C ALA A 259 9.53 -15.82 0.85
N LEU A 260 9.83 -14.60 1.32
CA LEU A 260 10.78 -13.70 0.68
C LEU A 260 12.18 -13.73 1.30
N HIS A 261 12.37 -14.48 2.40
CA HIS A 261 13.55 -14.35 3.27
C HIS A 261 13.81 -12.88 3.67
N TYR A 262 12.72 -12.16 3.98
CA TYR A 262 12.75 -10.71 4.13
C TYR A 262 13.17 -10.29 5.54
N GLU A 263 14.21 -9.47 5.59
CA GLU A 263 14.61 -8.70 6.78
C GLU A 263 14.19 -7.24 6.58
N PHE A 264 13.40 -6.73 7.52
CA PHE A 264 12.91 -5.36 7.51
C PHE A 264 14.06 -4.36 7.66
N ILE A 265 14.09 -3.37 6.77
CA ILE A 265 15.02 -2.24 6.82
C ILE A 265 14.67 -1.38 8.03
N HIS A 266 13.38 -1.15 8.27
CA HIS A 266 12.85 -0.34 9.38
C HIS A 266 11.95 -1.19 10.29
N PRO A 267 12.54 -2.02 11.17
CA PRO A 267 11.77 -3.00 11.95
C PRO A 267 10.97 -2.38 13.11
N ASP A 268 11.34 -1.18 13.57
CA ASP A 268 10.67 -0.47 14.67
C ASP A 268 10.16 0.92 14.24
N PRO A 269 8.84 1.08 14.02
CA PRO A 269 8.25 2.36 13.67
C PRO A 269 8.46 3.48 14.70
N LEU A 270 8.82 3.18 15.96
CA LEU A 270 9.18 4.21 16.93
C LEU A 270 10.44 4.97 16.53
N GLU A 271 11.37 4.36 15.80
CA GLU A 271 12.55 5.07 15.32
C GLU A 271 12.17 6.17 14.32
N GLU A 272 11.09 5.95 13.58
CA GLU A 272 10.48 6.91 12.64
C GLU A 272 9.54 7.93 13.30
N ALA A 273 9.33 7.87 14.61
CA ALA A 273 8.42 8.78 15.34
C ALA A 273 9.03 10.18 15.55
N GLY A 274 9.34 10.89 14.46
CA GLY A 274 9.85 12.27 14.43
C GLY A 274 10.28 12.70 13.02
N PRO A 275 10.81 13.93 12.83
CA PRO A 275 11.25 14.36 11.50
C PRO A 275 12.37 13.46 10.99
N ALA A 276 12.35 13.15 9.69
CA ALA A 276 13.41 12.39 9.05
C ALA A 276 14.77 13.06 9.36
N ALA A 277 15.77 12.28 9.73
CA ALA A 277 17.10 12.81 9.99
C ALA A 277 17.66 13.44 8.69
N GLY A 278 17.72 14.77 8.62
CA GLY A 278 18.39 15.50 7.54
C GLY A 278 17.50 15.92 6.36
N ALA A 279 16.40 16.65 6.63
CA ALA A 279 15.80 17.55 5.65
C ALA A 279 16.49 18.92 5.66
#